data_AF-A0A4R1N0P9-F1
#
_entry.id   AF-A0A4R1N0P9-F1
#
_cell.length_a   1.000
_cell.length_b   1.000
_cell.length_c   1.000
_cell.angle_alpha   90.00
_cell.angle_beta   90.00
_cell.angle_gamma   90.00
#
_symmetry.space_group_name_H-M   'P 1'
#
loop_
_entity.id
_entity.type
_entity.pdbx_description
1 polymer ?
#
loop_
_entity_poly.entity_id
_entity_poly.type
_entity_poly.pdbx_seq_one_letter_code
_entity_poly.pdbx_strand_id
1 'polypeptide(L)' 'MKMYPGKSYEESCGKPIPDLPLAKAFVKYQPYIGLVPLSEGFKRGSMFPNLYQPYEPKKYIKC' A
#
# COMPACT_ATOMS: atom_id res chain seq x y z
N MET A 1 -11.28 -12.69 8.78
CA MET A 1 -9.91 -12.16 8.62
C MET A 1 -9.03 -12.81 9.68
N LYS A 2 -7.95 -13.49 9.32
CA LYS A 2 -7.02 -14.08 10.30
C LYS A 2 -5.96 -13.03 10.65
N MET A 3 -5.95 -12.57 11.90
CA MET A 3 -4.83 -11.80 12.47
C MET A 3 -3.65 -12.74 12.64
N TYR A 4 -2.51 -12.40 12.03
CA TYR A 4 -1.27 -13.11 12.29
C TYR A 4 -0.59 -12.50 13.52
N PRO A 5 -0.13 -13.31 14.48
CA PRO A 5 0.58 -12.79 15.64
C PRO A 5 1.95 -12.24 15.20
N GLY A 6 2.23 -10.99 15.53
CA GLY A 6 3.55 -10.40 15.34
C GLY A 6 4.55 -11.14 16.23
N LYS A 7 5.52 -11.82 15.62
CA LYS A 7 6.70 -12.32 16.33
C LYS A 7 7.87 -11.42 15.99
N SER A 8 8.52 -10.92 17.05
CA SER A 8 9.76 -10.16 17.04
C SER A 8 10.85 -10.90 16.25
N TYR A 9 11.55 -10.16 15.41
CA TYR A 9 12.56 -10.59 14.43
C TYR A 9 13.89 -11.06 15.06
N GLU A 10 13.88 -11.43 16.33
CA GLU A 10 15.08 -11.75 17.09
C GLU A 10 15.02 -13.20 17.58
N GLU A 11 15.13 -14.18 16.68
CA GLU A 11 15.55 -15.55 17.02
C GLU A 11 15.62 -16.45 15.77
N SER A 12 16.65 -16.29 14.94
CA SER A 12 17.46 -17.43 14.47
C SER A 12 18.42 -17.05 13.34
N CYS A 13 19.67 -16.75 13.70
CA CYS A 13 20.76 -17.09 12.80
C CYS A 13 20.92 -18.62 12.85
N GLY A 14 20.68 -19.33 11.74
CA GLY A 14 20.97 -20.76 11.61
C GLY A 14 19.84 -21.77 11.88
N LYS A 15 18.58 -21.34 12.09
CA LYS A 15 17.43 -22.27 11.98
C LYS A 15 16.90 -22.24 10.55
N PRO A 16 16.49 -23.39 9.98
CA PRO A 16 15.87 -23.41 8.66
C PRO A 16 14.59 -22.58 8.71
N ILE A 17 14.46 -21.65 7.75
CA ILE A 17 13.22 -20.89 7.57
C ILE A 17 12.13 -21.91 7.28
N PRO A 18 11.03 -21.94 8.05
CA PRO A 18 9.93 -22.86 7.77
C PRO A 18 9.42 -22.63 6.34
N ASP A 19 8.91 -23.67 5.70
CA ASP A 19 8.29 -23.59 4.36
C ASP A 19 7.03 -22.72 4.41
N LEU A 20 7.25 -21.41 4.40
CA LEU A 20 6.23 -20.39 4.32
C LEU A 20 5.95 -20.12 2.84
N PRO A 21 4.68 -19.88 2.48
CA PRO A 21 4.36 -19.45 1.12
C PRO A 21 5.11 -18.15 0.83
N LEU A 22 5.79 -18.11 -0.33
CA LEU A 22 6.46 -16.89 -0.79
C LEU A 22 5.47 -15.71 -0.77
N ALA A 23 5.97 -14.56 -0.34
CA ALA A 23 5.19 -13.33 -0.38
C ALA A 23 4.71 -13.09 -1.82
N LYS A 24 3.39 -12.92 -1.98
CA LYS A 24 2.80 -12.56 -3.28
C LYS A 24 2.79 -11.05 -3.41
N ALA A 25 3.20 -10.53 -4.56
CA ALA A 25 3.01 -9.13 -4.88
C ALA A 25 1.50 -8.82 -4.86
N PHE A 26 1.11 -7.83 -4.05
CA PHE A 26 -0.25 -7.31 -4.08
C PHE A 26 -0.35 -6.30 -5.23
N VAL A 27 -0.90 -6.75 -6.36
CA VAL A 27 -1.20 -5.88 -7.51
C VAL A 27 -2.68 -5.53 -7.46
N LYS A 28 -3.00 -4.29 -7.09
CA LYS A 28 -4.38 -3.80 -7.11
C LYS A 28 -4.83 -3.65 -8.56
N TYR A 29 -6.05 -4.10 -8.89
CA TYR A 29 -6.64 -3.81 -10.19
C TYR A 29 -6.90 -2.30 -10.28
N GLN A 30 -6.09 -1.59 -11.06
CA GLN A 30 -6.15 -0.14 -11.26
C GLN A 30 -6.39 0.15 -12.73
N PRO A 31 -7.65 0.19 -13.18
CA PRO A 31 -7.94 0.47 -14.57
C PRO A 31 -7.74 1.97 -14.85
N TYR A 32 -7.00 2.28 -15.92
CA TYR A 32 -6.72 3.63 -16.40
C TYR A 32 -7.91 4.16 -17.21
N ILE A 33 -9.04 4.40 -16.53
CA ILE A 33 -10.30 4.80 -17.18
C ILE A 33 -10.51 6.31 -17.02
N GLY A 34 -10.79 6.96 -18.13
CA GLY A 34 -11.06 8.39 -18.19
C GLY A 34 -9.80 9.24 -18.08
N LEU A 35 -9.91 10.47 -18.55
CA LEU A 35 -8.86 11.48 -18.42
C LEU A 35 -9.51 12.74 -17.88
N VAL A 36 -8.88 13.34 -16.88
CA VAL A 36 -9.23 14.69 -16.44
C VAL A 36 -8.58 15.73 -17.36
N PRO A 37 -9.06 16.98 -17.38
CA PRO A 37 -8.39 18.06 -18.10
C PRO A 37 -6.93 18.22 -17.64
N LEU A 38 -6.05 18.63 -18.57
CA LEU A 38 -4.61 18.83 -18.32
C LEU A 38 -4.32 19.70 -17.09
N SER A 39 -5.05 20.81 -16.95
CA SER A 39 -4.88 21.73 -15.82
C SER A 39 -5.17 21.06 -14.46
N GLU A 40 -6.12 20.14 -14.42
CA GLU A 40 -6.48 19.36 -13.24
C GLU A 40 -5.47 18.25 -12.99
N GLY A 41 -5.03 17.57 -14.05
CA GLY A 41 -4.01 16.53 -13.96
C GLY A 41 -2.68 17.06 -13.41
N PHE A 42 -2.24 18.23 -13.86
CA PHE A 42 -1.02 18.88 -13.33
C PHE A 42 -1.15 19.25 -11.85
N LYS A 43 -2.31 19.72 -11.39
CA LYS A 43 -2.54 20.03 -9.97
C LYS A 43 -2.51 18.79 -9.09
N ARG A 44 -3.02 17.66 -9.61
CA ARG A 44 -3.12 16.39 -8.87
C ARG A 44 -1.87 15.54 -8.92
N GLY A 45 -1.03 15.71 -9.96
CA GLY A 45 0.07 14.81 -10.28
C GLY A 45 -0.35 13.51 -10.99
N SER A 46 -1.61 13.43 -11.45
CA SER A 46 -2.14 12.28 -12.20
C SER A 46 -3.30 12.70 -13.11
N MET A 47 -3.30 12.21 -14.35
CA MET A 47 -4.41 12.38 -15.30
C MET A 47 -5.57 11.39 -15.06
N PHE A 48 -5.33 10.34 -14.28
CA PHE A 48 -6.28 9.27 -14.06
C PHE A 48 -7.00 9.44 -12.72
N PRO A 49 -8.34 9.47 -12.70
CA PRO A 49 -9.12 9.64 -11.47
C PRO A 49 -8.83 8.54 -10.44
N ASN A 50 -8.69 7.30 -10.90
CA ASN A 50 -8.51 6.13 -10.05
C ASN A 50 -7.14 6.06 -9.36
N LEU A 51 -6.18 6.86 -9.81
CA LEU A 51 -4.84 6.97 -9.21
C LEU A 51 -4.74 8.16 -8.26
N TYR A 52 -5.73 9.05 -8.27
CA TYR A 52 -5.69 10.23 -7.42
C TYR A 52 -6.00 9.84 -5.97
N GLN A 53 -4.97 9.87 -5.12
CA GLN A 53 -5.08 9.61 -3.69
C GLN A 53 -4.38 10.73 -2.92
N PRO A 54 -5.10 11.79 -2.52
CA PRO A 54 -4.51 12.91 -1.79
C PRO A 54 -4.01 12.46 -0.42
N TYR A 55 -2.94 13.09 0.06
CA TYR A 55 -2.44 12.85 1.41
C TYR A 55 -3.43 13.42 2.42
N GLU A 56 -4.02 12.54 3.24
CA GLU A 56 -4.84 12.95 4.37
C GLU A 56 -3.93 13.22 5.58
N PRO A 57 -3.82 14.47 6.06
CA PRO A 57 -3.05 14.74 7.26
C PRO A 57 -3.68 13.97 8.42
N LYS A 58 -2.90 13.06 9.02
CA LYS A 58 -3.35 12.34 10.22
C LYS A 58 -3.72 13.37 11.28
N LYS A 59 -4.99 13.37 11.71
CA LYS A 59 -5.38 14.09 12.91
C LYS A 59 -4.66 13.40 14.07
N TYR A 60 -3.64 14.05 14.62
CA TYR A 60 -3.01 13.59 15.85
C TYR A 60 -4.08 13.55 16.93
N ILE A 61 -4.47 12.35 17.37
CA ILE A 61 -5.24 12.20 18.60
C ILE A 61 -4.24 12.51 19.71
N LYS A 62 -4.39 13.68 20.34
CA LYS A 62 -3.66 14.03 21.55
C LYS A 62 -4.13 13.07 22.63
N CYS A 63 -3.21 12.24 23.16
CA CYS A 63 -3.46 11.43 24.35
C CYS A 63 -3.84 12.32 25.53
#